data_AF-A0A5C7P4I9-F1
#
_entry.id   AF-A0A5C7P4I9-F1
#
_cell.length_a   1.000
_cell.length_b   1.000
_cell.length_c   1.000
_cell.angle_alpha   90.00
_cell.angle_beta   90.00
_cell.angle_gamma   90.00
#
_symmetry.space_group_name_H-M   'P 1'
#
loop_
_entity.id
_entity.type
_entity.pdbx_description
1 polymer ?
#
loop_
_entity_poly.entity_id
_entity_poly.type
_entity_poly.pdbx_seq_one_letter_code
_entity_poly.pdbx_strand_id
1 'polypeptide(L)'
;MRRQVFSTVIGIAIAMGPAGAAHGTEIPPDQVGFYYQHAGGMKVRADGTIRVSFQWYYKRDKGLPSFPRLTLVVDEVSGRSLRGRVVAQRQSPVRVGSRFVVRQRPPGMRLRVRGFPYRWQFCDQAHQGQCGA
;
A
#
# COMPACT_ATOMS: atom_id res chain seq x y z
N MET A 1 36.08 39.08 -47.85
CA MET A 1 36.25 37.89 -46.99
C MET A 1 35.70 38.19 -45.61
N ARG A 2 34.54 37.63 -45.24
CA ARG A 2 33.95 37.72 -43.88
C ARG A 2 33.40 36.32 -43.54
N ARG A 3 34.02 35.63 -42.57
CA ARG A 3 33.50 34.37 -42.00
C ARG A 3 32.67 34.74 -40.77
N GLN A 4 31.37 34.46 -40.83
CA GLN A 4 30.47 34.51 -39.67
C GLN A 4 30.65 33.22 -38.86
N VAL A 5 30.86 33.39 -37.55
CA VAL A 5 30.92 32.31 -36.56
C VAL A 5 29.50 32.12 -36.03
N PHE A 6 28.88 30.98 -36.31
CA PHE A 6 27.62 30.58 -35.68
C PHE A 6 27.94 29.73 -34.45
N SER A 7 27.76 30.33 -33.26
CA SER A 7 27.77 29.61 -31.98
C SER A 7 26.41 28.94 -31.78
N THR A 8 26.35 27.62 -31.96
CA THR A 8 25.17 26.83 -31.63
C THR A 8 25.16 26.54 -30.13
N VAL A 9 24.23 27.15 -29.40
CA VAL A 9 23.95 26.82 -27.99
C VAL A 9 23.21 25.48 -27.96
N ILE A 10 23.83 24.45 -27.40
CA ILE A 10 23.20 23.15 -27.12
C ILE A 10 22.35 23.32 -25.85
N GLY A 11 21.04 23.49 -26.04
CA GLY A 11 20.07 23.39 -24.95
C GLY A 11 19.83 21.93 -24.60
N ILE A 12 20.34 21.48 -23.46
CA ILE A 12 20.02 20.16 -22.89
C ILE A 12 18.60 20.24 -22.32
N ALA A 13 17.63 19.71 -23.07
CA ALA A 13 16.30 19.44 -22.54
C ALA A 13 16.38 18.22 -21.61
N ILE A 14 16.38 18.46 -20.30
CA ILE A 14 16.21 17.41 -19.31
C ILE A 14 14.74 17.00 -19.38
N ALA A 15 14.44 15.95 -20.12
CA ALA A 15 13.13 15.32 -20.11
C ALA A 15 12.86 14.81 -18.69
N MET A 16 12.02 15.53 -17.95
CA MET A 16 11.41 15.05 -16.72
C MET A 16 10.51 13.88 -17.11
N GLY A 17 11.08 12.67 -17.12
CA GLY A 17 10.31 11.44 -17.27
C GLY A 17 9.23 11.37 -16.19
N PRO A 18 8.05 10.79 -16.48
CA PRO A 18 7.02 10.62 -15.49
C PRO A 18 7.59 9.82 -14.31
N ALA A 19 7.36 10.33 -13.10
CA ALA A 19 7.76 9.72 -11.85
C ALA A 19 7.53 8.22 -11.88
N GLY A 20 8.59 7.44 -11.65
CA GLY A 20 8.62 6.00 -11.82
C GLY A 20 7.37 5.34 -11.23
N ALA A 21 6.62 4.65 -12.09
CA ALA A 21 5.77 3.57 -11.65
C ALA A 21 6.69 2.62 -10.88
N ALA A 22 6.46 2.51 -9.57
CA ALA A 22 7.08 1.43 -8.82
C ALA A 22 6.65 0.14 -9.52
N HIS A 23 7.58 -0.53 -10.19
CA HIS A 23 7.38 -1.90 -10.65
C HIS A 23 7.23 -2.75 -9.38
N GLY A 24 6.01 -2.79 -8.86
CA GLY A 24 5.64 -3.68 -7.77
C GLY A 24 5.82 -5.11 -8.27
N THR A 25 6.29 -5.99 -7.41
CA THR A 25 6.32 -7.41 -7.72
C THR A 25 4.91 -7.86 -8.07
N GLU A 26 4.75 -8.60 -9.16
CA GLU A 26 3.46 -9.15 -9.57
C GLU A 26 2.90 -10.03 -8.44
N ILE A 27 1.64 -9.76 -8.06
CA ILE A 27 0.96 -10.50 -7.00
C ILE A 27 0.20 -11.67 -7.62
N PRO A 28 0.32 -12.90 -7.07
CA PRO A 28 -0.44 -14.06 -7.54
C PRO A 28 -1.95 -13.77 -7.64
N PRO A 29 -2.63 -14.18 -8.73
CA PRO A 29 -4.03 -13.83 -8.97
C PRO A 29 -4.99 -14.21 -7.83
N ASP A 30 -4.69 -15.29 -7.11
CA ASP A 30 -5.47 -15.77 -5.97
C ASP A 30 -5.29 -14.95 -4.67
N GLN A 31 -4.37 -13.99 -4.68
CA GLN A 31 -4.15 -13.00 -3.62
C GLN A 31 -4.66 -11.60 -4.00
N VAL A 32 -5.06 -11.40 -5.25
CA VAL A 32 -5.62 -10.15 -5.76
C VAL A 32 -7.11 -10.09 -5.43
N GLY A 33 -7.59 -8.95 -4.94
CA GLY A 33 -9.00 -8.78 -4.64
C GLY A 33 -9.27 -7.85 -3.47
N PHE A 34 -10.48 -7.97 -2.94
CA PHE A 34 -10.96 -7.22 -1.79
C PHE A 34 -11.07 -8.15 -0.58
N TYR A 35 -10.56 -7.65 0.54
CA TYR A 35 -10.66 -8.28 1.84
C TYR A 35 -11.29 -7.30 2.82
N TYR A 36 -12.12 -7.80 3.73
CA TYR A 36 -13.04 -6.99 4.53
C TYR A 36 -12.81 -7.19 6.02
N GLN A 37 -13.03 -6.16 6.80
CA GLN A 37 -13.19 -6.28 8.25
C GLN A 37 -14.43 -5.50 8.67
N HIS A 38 -14.93 -5.72 9.90
CA HIS A 38 -16.13 -5.05 10.43
C HIS A 38 -16.20 -3.55 10.07
N ALA A 39 -15.11 -2.82 10.24
CA ALA A 39 -15.03 -1.41 9.87
C ALA A 39 -13.71 -1.13 9.14
N GLY A 40 -13.67 -1.44 7.85
CA GLY A 40 -12.49 -1.27 7.00
C GLY A 40 -12.36 -2.33 5.92
N GLY A 41 -11.23 -2.30 5.22
CA GLY A 41 -10.94 -3.23 4.15
C GLY A 41 -9.53 -3.07 3.58
N MET A 42 -9.14 -4.06 2.80
CA MET A 42 -7.88 -4.13 2.08
C MET A 42 -8.18 -4.46 0.61
N LYS A 43 -7.66 -3.65 -0.31
CA LYS A 43 -7.66 -3.95 -1.74
C LYS A 43 -6.25 -4.26 -2.19
N VAL A 44 -6.01 -5.49 -2.60
CA VAL A 44 -4.75 -5.96 -3.21
C VAL A 44 -4.91 -5.91 -4.73
N ARG A 45 -3.97 -5.26 -5.43
CA ARG A 45 -3.95 -5.16 -6.89
C ARG A 45 -2.82 -6.01 -7.47
N ALA A 46 -3.00 -6.49 -8.71
CA ALA A 46 -1.98 -7.26 -9.43
C ALA A 46 -0.67 -6.49 -9.62
N ASP A 47 -0.72 -5.15 -9.69
CA ASP A 47 0.42 -4.24 -9.86
C ASP A 47 1.33 -4.09 -8.62
N GLY A 48 1.09 -4.86 -7.56
CA GLY A 48 1.87 -4.78 -6.32
C GLY A 48 1.38 -3.72 -5.33
N THR A 49 0.32 -2.97 -5.63
CA THR A 49 -0.22 -1.94 -4.72
C THR A 49 -1.31 -2.49 -3.81
N ILE A 50 -1.23 -2.18 -2.52
CA ILE A 50 -2.25 -2.52 -1.52
C ILE A 50 -2.81 -1.26 -0.88
N ARG A 51 -4.14 -1.08 -0.93
CA ARG A 51 -4.83 0.02 -0.21
C ARG A 51 -5.53 -0.56 1.00
N VAL A 52 -5.31 0.03 2.16
CA VAL A 52 -5.89 -0.41 3.43
C VAL A 52 -6.65 0.75 4.06
N SER A 53 -7.83 0.45 4.60
CA SER A 53 -8.56 1.32 5.51
C SER A 53 -9.00 0.51 6.70
N PHE A 54 -8.95 1.09 7.89
CA PHE A 54 -9.41 0.46 9.11
C PHE A 54 -10.04 1.51 10.00
N GLN A 55 -10.93 1.10 10.89
CA GLN A 55 -11.44 1.96 11.95
C GLN A 55 -10.40 2.10 13.05
N TRP A 56 -10.21 3.32 13.52
CA TRP A 56 -9.31 3.65 14.60
C TRP A 56 -10.04 4.54 15.61
N TYR A 57 -9.79 4.28 16.90
CA TYR A 57 -10.52 4.76 18.07
C TYR A 57 -11.95 4.21 18.25
N TYR A 58 -12.12 3.39 19.29
CA TYR A 58 -13.35 3.32 20.07
C TYR A 58 -12.99 2.94 21.51
N LYS A 59 -13.65 3.59 22.49
CA LYS A 59 -13.84 3.19 23.91
C LYS A 59 -13.30 4.03 25.08
N ARG A 60 -12.68 5.22 24.93
CA ARG A 60 -12.47 6.09 26.12
C ARG A 60 -12.83 7.58 26.02
N ASP A 61 -12.79 8.21 24.84
CA ASP A 61 -12.79 9.70 24.77
C ASP A 61 -13.94 10.37 23.96
N LYS A 62 -15.10 9.71 23.77
CA LYS A 62 -16.32 10.30 23.16
C LYS A 62 -16.19 10.97 21.76
N GLY A 63 -15.18 10.63 20.95
CA GLY A 63 -15.07 11.12 19.56
C GLY A 63 -15.73 10.20 18.52
N LEU A 64 -16.06 10.76 17.33
CA LEU A 64 -16.48 9.96 16.16
C LEU A 64 -15.36 9.01 15.71
N PRO A 65 -15.69 7.79 15.24
CA PRO A 65 -14.70 6.86 14.74
C PRO A 65 -13.91 7.47 13.57
N SER A 66 -12.59 7.33 13.61
CA SER A 66 -11.73 7.73 12.50
C SER A 66 -11.46 6.54 11.58
N PHE A 67 -11.21 6.81 10.29
CA PHE A 67 -10.91 5.77 9.30
C PHE A 67 -9.57 6.03 8.62
N PRO A 68 -8.45 5.73 9.30
CA PRO A 68 -7.13 5.85 8.71
C PRO A 68 -7.00 5.04 7.42
N ARG A 69 -6.14 5.53 6.52
CA ARG A 69 -5.84 4.89 5.25
C ARG A 69 -4.34 4.69 5.09
N LEU A 70 -3.95 3.57 4.50
CA LEU A 70 -2.59 3.26 4.09
C LEU A 70 -2.55 2.89 2.61
N THR A 71 -1.47 3.28 1.95
CA THR A 71 -1.07 2.75 0.65
C THR A 71 0.27 2.06 0.83
N LEU A 72 0.32 0.80 0.44
CA LEU A 72 1.48 -0.07 0.55
C LEU A 72 1.91 -0.49 -0.86
N VAL A 73 3.21 -0.68 -1.05
CA VAL A 73 3.79 -1.27 -2.26
C VAL A 73 4.53 -2.55 -1.89
N VAL A 74 4.24 -3.63 -2.60
CA VAL A 74 4.88 -4.93 -2.46
C VAL A 74 6.23 -4.90 -3.17
N ASP A 75 7.27 -5.25 -2.41
CA ASP A 75 8.66 -5.37 -2.87
C ASP A 75 9.06 -6.83 -3.10
N GLU A 76 8.37 -7.78 -2.45
CA GLU A 76 8.70 -9.20 -2.48
C GLU A 76 7.44 -10.05 -2.26
N VAL A 77 7.30 -11.11 -3.06
CA VAL A 77 6.29 -12.16 -2.90
C VAL A 77 7.01 -13.48 -2.55
N SER A 78 6.59 -14.11 -1.45
CA SER A 78 7.15 -15.39 -1.00
C SER A 78 6.00 -16.31 -0.58
N GLY A 79 5.59 -17.18 -1.52
CA GLY A 79 4.43 -18.06 -1.38
C GLY A 79 3.16 -17.27 -1.06
N ARG A 80 2.62 -17.46 0.16
CA ARG A 80 1.41 -16.79 0.67
C ARG A 80 1.70 -15.49 1.42
N SER A 81 2.91 -14.96 1.32
CA SER A 81 3.34 -13.74 2.01
C SER A 81 3.72 -12.64 1.02
N LEU A 82 3.21 -11.43 1.25
CA LEU A 82 3.58 -10.22 0.54
C LEU A 82 4.35 -9.33 1.51
N ARG A 83 5.52 -8.84 1.10
CA ARG A 83 6.35 -7.94 1.92
C ARG A 83 6.61 -6.67 1.15
N GLY A 84 6.78 -5.57 1.87
CA GLY A 84 7.11 -4.31 1.23
C GLY A 84 7.14 -3.16 2.20
N ARG A 85 6.75 -1.98 1.71
CA ARG A 85 6.78 -0.72 2.47
C ARG A 85 5.49 0.09 2.36
N VAL A 86 5.20 0.85 3.40
CA VAL A 86 4.16 1.89 3.39
C VAL A 86 4.69 3.07 2.57
N VAL A 87 3.95 3.50 1.56
CA VAL A 87 4.35 4.63 0.69
C VAL A 87 3.49 5.88 0.92
N ALA A 88 2.28 5.73 1.45
CA ALA A 88 1.44 6.84 1.84
C ALA A 88 0.52 6.45 2.99
N GLN A 89 0.12 7.45 3.78
CA GLN A 89 -0.85 7.28 4.86
C GLN A 89 -1.71 8.54 4.98
N ARG A 90 -2.94 8.37 5.48
CA ARG A 90 -3.80 9.47 5.90
C ARG A 90 -4.40 9.13 7.27
N GLN A 91 -4.20 10.02 8.23
CA GLN A 91 -4.72 9.89 9.61
C GLN A 91 -4.27 8.61 10.32
N SER A 92 -3.21 7.95 9.84
CA SER A 92 -2.69 6.73 10.44
C SER A 92 -1.48 7.04 11.31
N PRO A 93 -1.35 6.40 12.48
CA PRO A 93 -0.12 6.42 13.27
C PRO A 93 1.05 5.64 12.61
N VAL A 94 0.79 4.88 11.55
CA VAL A 94 1.83 4.14 10.81
C VAL A 94 2.68 5.12 10.00
N ARG A 95 4.01 5.01 10.14
CA ARG A 95 4.97 5.85 9.41
C ARG A 95 5.12 5.42 7.95
N VAL A 96 5.28 6.39 7.05
CA VAL A 96 5.75 6.13 5.67
C VAL A 96 7.16 5.54 5.74
N GLY A 97 7.46 4.58 4.87
CA GLY A 97 8.70 3.80 4.87
C GLY A 97 8.68 2.58 5.80
N SER A 98 7.69 2.45 6.69
CA SER A 98 7.57 1.25 7.54
C SER A 98 7.41 -0.01 6.70
N ARG A 99 8.16 -1.06 7.04
CA ARG A 99 8.05 -2.37 6.41
C ARG A 99 6.75 -3.06 6.83
N PHE A 100 6.11 -3.77 5.92
CA PHE A 100 4.94 -4.58 6.23
C PHE A 100 5.12 -6.02 5.78
N VAL A 101 4.27 -6.90 6.35
CA VAL A 101 4.03 -8.25 5.87
C VAL A 101 2.52 -8.47 5.84
N VAL A 102 1.99 -8.83 4.67
CA VAL A 102 0.66 -9.42 4.50
C VAL A 102 0.82 -10.92 4.34
N ARG A 103 0.00 -11.71 5.03
CA ARG A 103 -0.04 -13.17 4.87
C ARG A 103 -1.45 -13.62 4.56
N GLN A 104 -1.62 -14.39 3.49
CA GLN A 104 -2.87 -15.09 3.20
C GLN A 104 -2.98 -16.32 4.08
N ARG A 105 -4.02 -16.37 4.90
CA ARG A 105 -4.41 -17.51 5.74
C ARG A 105 -5.92 -17.49 5.90
N PRO A 106 -6.63 -18.61 5.69
CA PRO A 106 -8.05 -18.68 5.98
C PRO A 106 -8.36 -18.10 7.37
N PRO A 107 -9.40 -17.27 7.52
CA PRO A 107 -10.41 -16.87 6.53
C PRO A 107 -10.07 -15.65 5.63
N GLY A 108 -8.80 -15.25 5.46
CA GLY A 108 -8.43 -14.17 4.54
C GLY A 108 -6.96 -13.72 4.59
N MET A 109 -6.72 -12.44 4.91
CA MET A 109 -5.41 -11.78 4.93
C MET A 109 -5.08 -11.21 6.31
N ARG A 110 -3.83 -11.35 6.75
CA ARG A 110 -3.30 -10.74 7.98
C ARG A 110 -2.21 -9.74 7.65
N LEU A 111 -2.39 -8.48 8.05
CA LEU A 111 -1.41 -7.42 7.89
C LEU A 111 -0.69 -7.14 9.22
N ARG A 112 0.63 -7.09 9.16
CA ARG A 112 1.49 -6.57 10.22
C ARG A 112 2.39 -5.50 9.65
N VAL A 113 2.53 -4.38 10.36
CA VAL A 113 3.48 -3.32 10.01
C VAL A 113 4.54 -3.21 11.10
N ARG A 114 5.81 -3.12 10.71
CA ARG A 114 6.95 -3.00 11.65
C ARG A 114 6.83 -1.68 12.41
N GLY A 115 7.01 -1.76 13.73
CA GLY A 115 6.88 -0.60 14.63
C GLY A 115 5.43 -0.22 14.95
N PHE A 116 4.44 -1.01 14.51
CA PHE A 116 3.05 -0.82 14.89
C PHE A 116 2.55 -2.02 15.71
N PRO A 117 1.91 -1.81 16.88
CA PRO A 117 1.56 -2.91 17.78
C PRO A 117 0.38 -3.74 17.28
N TYR A 118 -0.52 -3.15 16.49
CA TYR A 118 -1.73 -3.83 16.03
C TYR A 118 -1.45 -4.67 14.79
N ARG A 119 -2.18 -5.79 14.71
CA ARG A 119 -2.26 -6.65 13.53
C ARG A 119 -3.70 -6.59 13.04
N TRP A 120 -3.88 -6.40 11.75
CA TRP A 120 -5.20 -6.39 11.16
C TRP A 120 -5.48 -7.72 10.48
N GLN A 121 -6.72 -8.18 10.59
CA GLN A 121 -7.22 -9.36 9.91
C GLN A 121 -8.40 -8.96 9.03
N PHE A 122 -8.31 -9.28 7.75
CA PHE A 122 -9.31 -9.00 6.74
C PHE A 122 -9.79 -10.34 6.15
N CYS A 123 -11.10 -10.56 6.09
CA CYS A 123 -11.69 -11.77 5.51
C CYS A 123 -11.79 -11.66 4.01
N ASP A 124 -11.67 -12.79 3.33
CA ASP A 124 -12.04 -12.90 1.93
C ASP A 124 -13.58 -12.82 1.75
N GLN A 125 -14.04 -12.90 0.50
CA GLN A 125 -15.47 -12.87 0.20
C GLN A 125 -16.25 -14.09 0.68
N ALA A 126 -15.60 -15.25 0.83
CA ALA A 126 -16.27 -16.48 1.25
C ALA A 126 -16.55 -16.51 2.76
N HIS A 127 -15.78 -15.75 3.54
CA HIS A 127 -15.83 -15.75 5.00
C HIS A 127 -16.23 -14.40 5.60
N GLN A 128 -17.09 -13.63 4.92
CA GLN A 128 -17.51 -12.32 5.41
C GLN A 128 -18.07 -12.39 6.84
N GLY A 129 -17.65 -11.44 7.68
CA GLY A 129 -18.05 -11.38 9.09
C GLY A 129 -17.21 -12.25 10.04
N GLN A 130 -16.32 -13.12 9.55
CA GLN A 130 -15.46 -13.94 10.40
C GLN A 130 -14.15 -13.23 10.81
N CYS A 131 -13.94 -12.00 10.31
CA CYS A 131 -12.76 -11.17 10.59
C CYS A 131 -13.21 -9.80 11.07
N GLY A 132 -12.63 -9.39 12.19
CA GLY A 132 -12.88 -8.10 12.79
C GLY A 132 -12.88 -8.19 14.30
N ALA A 133 -11.98 -7.43 14.92
CA ALA A 133 -12.05 -6.97 16.30
C ALA A 133 -11.51 -5.53 16.31
#